data_AF-A0A3B0M832-F1
#
_entry.id   AF-A0A3B0M832-F1
#
_cell.length_a   1.000
_cell.length_b   1.000
_cell.length_c   1.000
_cell.angle_alpha   90.00
_cell.angle_beta   90.00
_cell.angle_gamma   90.00
#
_symmetry.space_group_name_H-M   'P 1'
#
loop_
_entity.id
_entity.type
_entity.pdbx_description
1 polymer ?
#
loop_
_entity_poly.entity_id
_entity_poly.type
_entity_poly.pdbx_seq_one_letter_code
_entity_poly.pdbx_strand_id
1 'polypeptide(L)'
;MAQATDVDASRARVETASLTLPASPNRACWARYSTSGAAPTNGVIEETAFRVPCPETVTSVFVASLQRALQARDYYSGPITGRPDSATRDAVRAFQRATGFDSPILTLETAQRLGLSPRDFGRN
;
A
#
# COMPACT_ATOMS: atom_id res chain seq x y z
N MET A 1 54.96 22.38 -1.50
CA MET A 1 53.84 22.12 -2.42
C MET A 1 53.32 20.72 -2.07
N ALA A 2 52.21 20.65 -1.34
CA ALA A 2 51.70 19.39 -0.77
C ALA A 2 50.78 18.68 -1.77
N GLN A 3 51.05 17.40 -2.00
CA GLN A 3 50.34 16.56 -2.95
C GLN A 3 48.99 16.13 -2.37
N ALA A 4 47.91 16.32 -3.13
CA ALA A 4 46.59 15.80 -2.80
C ALA A 4 46.58 14.28 -3.01
N THR A 5 46.30 13.52 -1.95
CA THR A 5 46.07 12.07 -2.04
C THR A 5 44.66 11.82 -2.53
N ASP A 6 44.56 11.33 -3.76
CA ASP A 6 43.35 10.84 -4.42
C ASP A 6 42.76 9.67 -3.61
N VAL A 7 41.50 9.79 -3.19
CA VAL A 7 40.79 8.73 -2.46
C VAL A 7 40.33 7.71 -3.49
N ASP A 8 40.95 6.52 -3.48
CA ASP A 8 40.61 5.36 -4.32
C ASP A 8 39.16 4.93 -4.06
N ALA A 9 38.25 5.46 -4.89
CA ALA A 9 36.86 5.01 -4.91
C ALA A 9 36.81 3.70 -5.72
N SER A 10 36.88 2.57 -5.02
CA SER A 10 36.79 1.25 -5.63
C SER A 10 35.47 1.10 -6.40
N ARG A 11 35.55 1.11 -7.73
CA ARG A 11 34.40 0.93 -8.63
C ARG A 11 34.03 -0.55 -8.69
N ALA A 12 33.07 -0.98 -7.88
CA ALA A 12 32.45 -2.29 -8.04
C ALA A 12 31.54 -2.30 -9.28
N ARG A 13 31.71 -3.29 -10.16
CA ARG A 13 30.84 -3.52 -11.32
C ARG A 13 29.54 -4.17 -10.83
N VAL A 14 28.45 -3.41 -10.78
CA VAL A 14 27.13 -3.97 -10.47
C VAL A 14 26.63 -4.67 -11.72
N GLU A 15 26.70 -6.00 -11.74
CA GLU A 15 26.10 -6.80 -12.80
C GLU A 15 24.63 -7.08 -12.42
N THR A 16 23.73 -6.25 -12.92
CA THR A 16 22.29 -6.44 -12.75
C THR A 16 21.85 -7.66 -13.54
N ALA A 17 21.59 -8.77 -12.84
CA ALA A 17 20.97 -9.95 -13.41
C ALA A 17 19.46 -9.75 -13.53
N SER A 18 18.93 -9.77 -14.75
CA SER A 18 17.49 -9.73 -15.01
C SER A 18 16.88 -11.12 -14.75
N LEU A 19 16.34 -11.32 -13.55
CA LEU A 19 15.56 -12.52 -13.22
C LEU A 19 14.16 -12.39 -13.82
N THR A 20 13.84 -13.17 -14.86
CA THR A 20 12.47 -13.31 -15.37
C THR A 20 11.64 -14.10 -14.36
N LEU A 21 10.93 -13.40 -13.48
CA LEU A 21 10.00 -14.01 -12.52
C LEU A 21 8.74 -14.47 -13.26
N PRO A 22 8.28 -15.73 -13.09
CA PRO A 22 7.00 -16.16 -13.65
C PRO A 22 5.88 -15.32 -13.03
N ALA A 23 4.95 -14.82 -13.85
CA ALA A 23 3.76 -14.13 -13.35
C ALA A 23 3.02 -15.08 -12.40
N SER A 24 3.12 -14.82 -11.09
CA SER A 24 2.47 -15.68 -10.10
C SER A 24 0.99 -15.83 -10.45
N PRO A 25 0.46 -17.06 -10.57
CA PRO A 25 -0.95 -17.29 -10.94
C PRO A 25 -1.91 -16.74 -9.88
N ASN A 26 -1.41 -16.53 -8.66
CA ASN A 26 -2.07 -15.72 -7.65
C ASN A 26 -1.70 -14.25 -7.92
N ARG A 27 -2.57 -13.51 -8.59
CA ARG A 27 -2.48 -12.05 -8.75
C ARG A 27 -2.64 -11.34 -7.41
N ALA A 28 -1.76 -11.62 -6.46
CA ALA A 28 -1.70 -10.92 -5.20
C ALA A 28 -1.03 -9.58 -5.47
N CYS A 29 -1.85 -8.55 -5.64
CA CYS A 29 -1.34 -7.19 -5.76
C CYS A 29 -0.83 -6.71 -4.40
N TRP A 30 0.44 -6.30 -4.35
CA TRP A 30 1.09 -5.82 -3.14
C TRP A 30 1.37 -4.33 -3.30
N ALA A 31 1.12 -3.56 -2.24
CA ALA A 31 1.57 -2.18 -2.13
C ALA A 31 2.71 -2.12 -1.12
N ARG A 32 3.77 -1.35 -1.44
CA ARG A 32 4.80 -0.94 -0.50
C ARG A 32 4.46 0.47 -0.04
N TYR A 33 4.36 0.65 1.28
CA TYR A 33 4.16 1.97 1.89
C TYR A 33 5.28 2.21 2.89
N SER A 34 6.07 3.25 2.66
CA SER A 34 6.91 3.83 3.70
C SER A 34 6.07 4.84 4.47
N THR A 35 6.00 4.69 5.79
CA THR A 35 5.42 5.75 6.62
C THR A 35 6.37 6.94 6.50
N SER A 36 5.99 7.96 5.74
CA SER A 36 6.88 9.05 5.30
C SER A 36 7.32 10.01 6.44
N GLY A 37 7.19 9.58 7.69
CA GLY A 37 7.53 10.35 8.89
C GLY A 37 8.13 9.54 10.03
N ALA A 38 8.36 8.22 9.86
CA ALA A 38 9.18 7.49 10.81
C ALA A 38 10.65 7.88 10.57
N ALA A 39 11.25 8.60 11.52
CA ALA A 39 12.69 8.78 11.53
C ALA A 39 13.35 7.40 11.45
N PRO A 40 14.36 7.20 10.59
CA PRO A 40 14.97 5.88 10.44
C PRO A 40 15.56 5.45 11.78
N THR A 41 15.00 4.40 12.36
CA THR A 41 15.57 3.80 13.57
C THR A 41 16.86 3.12 13.14
N ASN A 42 18.01 3.67 13.53
CA ASN A 42 19.32 3.13 13.17
C ASN A 42 19.60 3.08 11.65
N GLY A 43 19.09 4.06 10.88
CA GLY A 43 19.31 4.14 9.43
C GLY A 43 18.46 3.18 8.58
N VAL A 44 17.55 2.43 9.20
CA VAL A 44 16.64 1.50 8.50
C VAL A 44 15.29 2.17 8.29
N ILE A 45 14.79 2.16 7.05
CA ILE A 45 13.40 2.53 6.73
C ILE A 45 12.57 1.26 6.84
N GLU A 46 11.67 1.22 7.83
CA GLU A 46 10.68 0.14 7.96
C GLU A 46 9.65 0.28 6.84
N GLU A 47 9.80 -0.54 5.79
CA GLU A 47 8.89 -0.54 4.65
C GLU A 47 7.91 -1.71 4.77
N THR A 48 6.64 -1.40 5.02
CA THR A 48 5.61 -2.44 5.16
C THR A 48 5.00 -2.74 3.79
N ALA A 49 5.18 -3.98 3.33
CA ALA A 49 4.48 -4.51 2.17
C ALA A 49 3.20 -5.22 2.61
N PHE A 50 2.07 -4.87 2.01
CA PHE A 50 0.78 -5.50 2.32
C PHE A 50 0.00 -5.80 1.05
N ARG A 51 -0.89 -6.80 1.14
CA ARG A 51 -1.82 -7.10 0.05
C ARG A 51 -2.84 -5.99 -0.08
N VAL A 52 -3.12 -5.61 -1.32
CA VAL A 52 -4.13 -4.62 -1.69
C VAL A 52 -5.05 -5.21 -2.75
N PRO A 53 -6.29 -4.71 -2.87
CA PRO A 53 -7.10 -4.98 -4.04
C PRO A 53 -6.34 -4.62 -5.32
N CYS A 54 -6.36 -5.52 -6.30
CA CYS A 54 -5.70 -5.25 -7.57
C CYS A 54 -6.31 -4.05 -8.28
N PRO A 55 -5.51 -3.22 -8.99
CA PRO A 55 -6.00 -2.01 -9.62
C PRO A 55 -7.12 -2.28 -10.64
N GLU A 56 -7.13 -3.45 -11.26
CA GLU A 56 -8.20 -3.88 -12.18
C GLU A 56 -9.55 -4.13 -11.49
N THR A 57 -9.56 -4.46 -10.20
CA THR A 57 -10.79 -4.66 -9.43
C THR A 57 -11.26 -3.37 -8.76
N VAL A 58 -10.35 -2.40 -8.57
CA VAL A 58 -10.64 -1.06 -8.05
C VAL A 58 -11.27 -0.19 -9.14
N THR A 59 -12.55 -0.46 -9.40
CA THR A 59 -13.39 0.31 -10.32
C THR A 59 -14.10 1.47 -9.59
N SER A 60 -14.73 2.38 -10.34
CA SER A 60 -15.56 3.44 -9.73
C SER A 60 -16.70 2.88 -8.88
N VAL A 61 -17.28 1.74 -9.28
CA VAL A 61 -18.30 1.02 -8.51
C VAL A 61 -17.72 0.48 -7.20
N PHE A 62 -16.50 -0.06 -7.23
CA PHE A 62 -15.79 -0.50 -6.03
C PHE A 62 -15.57 0.67 -5.06
N VAL A 63 -15.09 1.81 -5.57
CA VAL A 63 -14.87 3.01 -4.75
C VAL A 63 -16.18 3.59 -4.20
N ALA A 64 -17.26 3.57 -4.98
CA ALA A 64 -18.57 3.99 -4.48
C ALA A 64 -19.09 3.06 -3.37
N SER A 65 -18.84 1.76 -3.48
CA SER A 65 -19.16 0.79 -2.42
C SER A 65 -18.27 0.99 -1.18
N LEU A 66 -16.99 1.32 -1.36
CA LEU A 66 -16.08 1.70 -0.28
C LEU A 66 -16.60 2.94 0.48
N GLN A 67 -16.93 4.00 -0.24
CA GLN A 67 -17.48 5.24 0.35
C GLN A 67 -18.77 4.96 1.14
N ARG A 68 -19.68 4.15 0.60
CA ARG A 68 -20.89 3.70 1.31
C ARG A 68 -20.57 2.92 2.58
N ALA A 69 -19.63 1.98 2.50
CA ALA A 69 -19.24 1.17 3.65
C ALA A 69 -18.58 2.01 4.76
N LEU A 70 -17.79 3.01 4.40
CA LEU A 70 -17.18 3.95 5.34
C LEU A 70 -18.21 4.91 5.94
N GLN A 71 -19.17 5.37 5.14
CA GLN A 71 -20.25 6.25 5.59
C GLN A 71 -21.18 5.55 6.58
N ALA A 72 -21.53 4.28 6.33
CA ALA A 72 -22.33 3.46 7.25
C ALA A 72 -21.64 3.19 8.62
N ARG A 73 -20.36 3.54 8.75
CA ARG A 73 -19.55 3.38 9.96
C ARG A 73 -19.08 4.74 10.51
N ASP A 74 -19.65 5.83 10.03
CA ASP A 74 -19.34 7.21 10.43
C ASP A 74 -17.90 7.68 10.16
N TYR A 75 -17.15 7.00 9.29
CA TYR A 75 -15.80 7.42 8.88
C TYR A 75 -15.78 8.33 7.65
N TYR A 76 -16.87 8.41 6.89
CA TYR A 76 -16.96 9.22 5.67
C TYR A 76 -18.26 10.02 5.62
N SER A 77 -18.15 11.35 5.51
CA SER A 77 -19.29 12.28 5.49
C SER A 77 -19.51 12.93 4.12
N GLY A 78 -18.66 12.63 3.13
CA GLY A 78 -18.71 13.23 1.80
C GLY A 78 -19.75 12.58 0.87
N PRO A 79 -19.96 13.15 -0.33
CA PRO A 79 -20.79 12.53 -1.36
C PRO A 79 -20.11 11.26 -1.91
N ILE A 80 -20.92 10.30 -2.36
CA ILE A 80 -20.42 9.08 -3.01
C ILE A 80 -20.10 9.40 -4.46
N THR A 81 -18.85 9.75 -4.74
CA THR A 81 -18.36 10.14 -6.08
C THR A 81 -17.91 8.95 -6.93
N GLY A 82 -17.61 7.81 -6.30
CA GLY A 82 -16.95 6.68 -6.95
C GLY A 82 -15.51 6.99 -7.37
N ARG A 83 -14.92 8.08 -6.88
CA ARG A 83 -13.53 8.47 -7.13
C ARG A 83 -12.73 8.40 -5.82
N PRO A 84 -11.48 7.90 -5.86
CA PRO A 84 -10.64 7.85 -4.68
C PRO A 84 -10.07 9.25 -4.39
N ASP A 85 -10.90 10.11 -3.81
CA ASP A 85 -10.56 11.47 -3.42
C ASP A 85 -9.76 11.50 -2.10
N SER A 86 -9.20 12.67 -1.73
CA SER A 86 -8.47 12.84 -0.46
C SER A 86 -9.34 12.48 0.75
N ALA A 87 -10.59 12.94 0.78
CA ALA A 87 -11.54 12.61 1.83
C ALA A 87 -11.79 11.10 1.97
N THR A 88 -11.78 10.36 0.85
CA THR A 88 -11.89 8.88 0.89
C THR A 88 -10.63 8.25 1.47
N ARG A 89 -9.43 8.75 1.11
CA ARG A 89 -8.16 8.29 1.69
C ARG A 89 -8.07 8.56 3.19
N ASP A 90 -8.55 9.72 3.64
CA ASP A 90 -8.58 10.08 5.06
C ASP A 90 -9.55 9.19 5.84
N ALA A 91 -10.73 8.92 5.28
CA ALA A 91 -11.69 7.99 5.87
C ALA A 91 -11.14 6.55 5.95
N VAL A 92 -10.46 6.07 4.89
CA VAL A 92 -9.77 4.77 4.90
C VAL A 92 -8.72 4.75 6.01
N ARG A 93 -7.89 5.80 6.10
CA ARG A 93 -6.86 5.91 7.14
C ARG A 93 -7.45 5.89 8.54
N ALA A 94 -8.52 6.63 8.79
CA ALA A 94 -9.20 6.65 10.09
C ALA A 94 -9.75 5.27 10.47
N PHE A 95 -10.36 4.56 9.51
CA PHE A 95 -10.83 3.19 9.72
C PHE A 95 -9.67 2.22 9.98
N GLN A 96 -8.59 2.31 9.21
CA GLN A 96 -7.44 1.42 9.37
C GLN A 96 -6.69 1.67 10.67
N ARG A 97 -6.60 2.92 11.13
CA ARG A 97 -6.04 3.29 12.44
C ARG A 97 -6.79 2.60 13.58
N ALA A 98 -8.12 2.55 13.50
CA ALA A 98 -8.93 1.83 14.48
C ALA A 98 -8.64 0.31 14.48
N THR A 99 -8.16 -0.24 13.36
CA THR A 99 -7.69 -1.63 13.25
C THR A 99 -6.20 -1.81 13.53
N GLY A 100 -5.48 -0.76 13.92
CA GLY A 100 -4.05 -0.80 14.24
C GLY A 100 -3.10 -0.54 13.07
N PHE A 101 -3.59 -0.09 11.91
CA PHE A 101 -2.78 0.18 10.72
C PHE A 101 -2.93 1.64 10.25
N ASP A 102 -1.87 2.44 10.35
CA ASP A 102 -1.93 3.86 9.96
C ASP A 102 -1.47 4.10 8.51
N SER A 103 -2.32 3.75 7.54
CA SER A 103 -2.05 4.02 6.11
C SER A 103 -3.28 4.58 5.40
N PRO A 104 -3.11 5.46 4.40
CA PRO A 104 -4.20 5.90 3.52
C PRO A 104 -4.51 4.89 2.39
N ILE A 105 -3.72 3.83 2.24
CA ILE A 105 -3.90 2.80 1.21
C ILE A 105 -4.80 1.69 1.77
N LEU A 106 -5.88 1.36 1.06
CA LEU A 106 -6.80 0.30 1.46
C LEU A 106 -6.12 -1.07 1.36
N THR A 107 -5.91 -1.74 2.50
CA THR A 107 -5.41 -3.12 2.51
C THR A 107 -6.50 -4.10 2.07
N LEU A 108 -6.09 -5.25 1.55
CA LEU A 108 -7.00 -6.33 1.18
C LEU A 108 -7.77 -6.86 2.39
N GLU A 109 -7.13 -6.95 3.56
CA GLU A 109 -7.80 -7.36 4.80
C GLU A 109 -8.91 -6.36 5.18
N THR A 110 -8.61 -5.07 5.12
CA THR A 110 -9.59 -4.01 5.39
C THR A 110 -10.74 -4.06 4.37
N ALA A 111 -10.45 -4.26 3.08
CA ALA A 111 -11.46 -4.43 2.05
C ALA A 111 -12.36 -5.66 2.32
N GLN A 112 -11.78 -6.77 2.79
CA GLN A 112 -12.53 -7.96 3.21
C GLN A 112 -13.37 -7.74 4.47
N ARG A 113 -12.88 -6.97 5.45
CA ARG A 113 -13.63 -6.58 6.65
C ARG A 113 -14.81 -5.67 6.32
N LEU A 114 -14.66 -4.81 5.32
CA LEU A 114 -15.73 -3.95 4.80
C LEU A 114 -16.70 -4.70 3.87
N GLY A 115 -16.43 -5.96 3.52
CA GLY A 115 -17.25 -6.76 2.61
C GLY A 115 -17.12 -6.36 1.13
N LEU A 116 -16.05 -5.65 0.77
CA LEU A 116 -15.81 -5.15 -0.59
C LEU A 116 -15.08 -6.16 -1.47
N SER A 117 -14.35 -7.09 -0.85
CA SER A 117 -13.66 -8.19 -1.53
C SER A 117 -14.19 -9.52 -0.98
N PRO A 118 -14.31 -10.56 -1.84
CA PRO A 118 -14.48 -11.91 -1.34
C PRO A 118 -13.39 -12.20 -0.30
N ARG A 119 -13.83 -12.71 0.86
CA ARG A 119 -12.93 -13.43 1.75
C ARG A 119 -12.61 -14.72 1.02
N ASP A 120 -11.32 -14.94 0.77
CA ASP A 120 -10.87 -16.20 0.21
C ASP A 120 -11.08 -17.27 1.29
N PHE A 121 -12.27 -17.84 1.30
CA PHE A 121 -12.58 -19.03 2.08
C PHE A 121 -11.94 -20.17 1.32
N GLY A 122 -10.66 -20.41 1.59
CA GLY A 122 -9.92 -21.54 1.06
C GLY A 122 -10.77 -22.80 1.20
N ARG A 123 -11.07 -23.40 0.05
CA ARG A 123 -11.90 -24.61 -0.08
C ARG A 123 -11.20 -25.73 0.68
N ASN A 124 -11.90 -26.33 1.63
CA ASN A 124 -11.51 -27.55 2.34
C ASN A 124 -11.55 -28.75 1.40
#